data_AF-A0A0F9GNE1-F1
#
_entry.id   AF-A0A0F9GNE1-F1
#
_cell.length_a   1.000
_cell.length_b   1.000
_cell.length_c   1.000
_cell.angle_alpha   90.00
_cell.angle_beta   90.00
_cell.angle_gamma   90.00
#
_symmetry.space_group_name_H-M   'P 1'
#
loop_
_entity.id
_entity.type
_entity.pdbx_description
1 polymer ?
#
loop_
_entity_poly.entity_id
_entity_poly.type
_entity_poly.pdbx_seq_one_letter_code
_entity_poly.pdbx_strand_id
1 'polypeptide(L)'
;MMITINQKMSGTGSIHDLSSDQYERRIDMRADYCYAVVLPAYYGDHCTRHRTIGAALSEFGKQRRAGFDPSLLCRSGKSLHVNYWGDLDTNLLS
;
A
#
# COMPACT_ATOMS: atom_id res chain seq x y z
N MET A 1 5.41 6.98 13.79
CA MET A 1 5.94 5.59 13.76
C MET A 1 6.32 5.32 12.33
N MET A 2 7.56 4.88 12.07
CA MET A 2 8.06 4.65 10.73
C MET A 2 7.95 3.18 10.38
N ILE A 3 7.38 2.88 9.22
CA ILE A 3 7.22 1.52 8.71
C ILE A 3 8.04 1.41 7.44
N THR A 4 8.85 0.36 7.36
CA THR A 4 9.56 0.03 6.13
C THR A 4 8.79 -1.05 5.38
N ILE A 5 8.49 -0.80 4.11
CA ILE A 5 7.89 -1.80 3.23
C ILE A 5 8.82 -2.10 2.06
N ASN A 6 8.85 -3.36 1.65
CA ASN A 6 9.53 -3.76 0.42
C ASN A 6 8.66 -3.35 -0.76
N GLN A 7 9.25 -2.69 -1.76
CA GLN A 7 8.54 -2.36 -2.99
C GLN A 7 8.11 -3.63 -3.73
N LYS A 8 6.81 -3.74 -4.04
CA LYS A 8 6.25 -4.82 -4.87
C LYS A 8 6.80 -4.66 -6.29
N MET A 9 7.44 -5.70 -6.86
CA MET A 9 7.91 -5.69 -8.25
C MET A 9 6.73 -5.36 -9.17
N SER A 10 6.90 -4.33 -10.00
CA SER A 10 5.96 -4.07 -11.10
C SER A 10 6.21 -5.16 -12.14
N GLY A 11 5.19 -5.97 -12.46
CA GLY A 11 5.31 -7.12 -13.37
C GLY A 11 5.54 -6.77 -14.85
N THR A 12 6.39 -5.79 -15.14
CA THR A 12 6.71 -5.34 -16.49
C THR A 12 8.22 -5.38 -16.64
N GLY A 13 8.75 -6.57 -16.95
CA GLY A 13 10.19 -6.92 -17.01
C GLY A 13 11.02 -6.01 -17.92
N SER A 14 11.25 -4.78 -17.49
CA SER A 14 12.14 -3.81 -18.11
C SER A 14 13.45 -3.81 -17.35
N ILE A 15 14.57 -3.58 -18.04
CA ILE A 15 15.96 -3.64 -17.53
C ILE A 15 16.21 -2.75 -16.28
N HIS A 16 15.28 -1.87 -15.89
CA HIS A 16 15.26 -1.18 -14.59
C HIS A 16 14.93 -2.09 -13.38
N ASP A 17 14.44 -3.32 -13.59
CA ASP A 17 14.11 -4.28 -12.52
C ASP A 17 15.33 -4.92 -11.87
N LEU A 18 16.48 -4.97 -12.56
CA LEU A 18 17.72 -5.63 -12.07
C LEU A 18 18.60 -4.73 -11.19
N SER A 19 18.20 -3.47 -10.98
CA SER A 19 18.87 -2.52 -10.08
C SER A 19 18.04 -2.21 -8.82
N SER A 20 16.95 -2.93 -8.58
CA SER A 20 15.95 -2.61 -7.55
C SER A 20 16.12 -3.42 -6.27
N ASP A 21 17.35 -3.82 -5.92
CA ASP A 21 17.61 -4.74 -4.82
C ASP A 21 17.31 -4.18 -3.41
N GLN A 22 17.14 -2.85 -3.21
CA GLN A 22 17.07 -2.30 -1.83
C GLN A 22 16.26 -1.00 -1.66
N TYR A 23 15.18 -0.78 -2.41
CA TYR A 23 14.30 0.37 -2.10
C TYR A 23 13.26 0.02 -1.02
N GLU A 24 13.77 -0.12 0.20
CA GLU A 24 13.02 -0.01 1.45
C GLU A 24 12.24 1.32 1.46
N ARG A 25 10.91 1.29 1.31
CA ARG A 25 10.08 2.51 1.41
C ARG A 25 9.76 2.77 2.87
N ARG A 26 10.10 3.97 3.34
CA ARG A 26 9.78 4.44 4.70
C ARG A 26 8.49 5.24 4.70
N ILE A 27 7.45 4.71 5.30
CA ILE A 27 6.17 5.40 5.49
C ILE A 27 6.12 5.90 6.93
N ASP A 28 6.15 7.23 7.08
CA ASP A 28 5.82 7.84 8.37
C ASP A 28 4.30 7.91 8.55
N MET A 29 3.77 6.96 9.33
CA MET A 29 2.36 6.93 9.72
C MET A 29 1.98 8.07 10.66
N ARG A 30 2.93 8.87 11.16
CA ARG A 30 2.71 9.85 12.24
C ARG A 30 2.03 9.18 13.46
N ALA A 31 1.53 9.95 14.43
CA ALA A 31 0.99 9.40 15.68
C ALA A 31 -0.43 8.82 15.51
N ASP A 32 -1.25 9.46 14.68
CA ASP A 32 -2.70 9.20 14.64
C ASP A 32 -3.16 8.30 13.49
N TYR A 33 -2.32 8.06 12.48
CA TYR A 33 -2.74 7.28 11.32
C TYR A 33 -2.45 5.80 11.54
N CYS A 34 -3.46 5.00 11.22
CA CYS A 34 -3.45 3.55 11.42
C CYS A 34 -3.30 2.79 10.10
N TYR A 35 -3.55 3.45 8.97
CA TYR A 35 -3.58 2.83 7.66
C TYR A 35 -2.93 3.74 6.61
N ALA A 36 -2.31 3.14 5.59
CA ALA A 36 -1.77 3.85 4.44
C ALA A 36 -2.17 3.14 3.15
N VAL A 37 -2.54 3.92 2.13
CA VAL A 37 -2.75 3.45 0.76
C VAL A 37 -1.56 3.91 -0.07
N VAL A 38 -0.88 2.96 -0.69
CA VAL A 38 0.37 3.15 -1.44
C VAL A 38 0.17 2.73 -2.87
N LEU A 39 0.59 3.56 -3.81
CA LEU A 39 0.60 3.19 -5.23
C LEU A 39 1.95 2.53 -5.57
N PRO A 40 1.98 1.35 -6.23
CA PRO A 40 3.22 0.69 -6.60
C PRO A 40 4.00 1.49 -7.64
N ALA A 41 3.30 2.13 -8.58
CA ALA A 41 3.87 2.73 -9.78
C ALA A 41 4.33 4.19 -9.64
N TYR A 42 4.05 4.87 -8.52
CA TYR A 42 4.48 6.25 -8.35
C TYR A 42 5.87 6.30 -7.70
N TYR A 43 6.82 6.89 -8.43
CA TYR A 43 8.15 7.25 -7.93
C TYR A 43 8.01 8.22 -6.74
N GLY A 44 8.51 7.84 -5.55
CA GLY A 44 8.60 8.71 -4.36
C GLY A 44 7.78 8.27 -3.13
N ASP A 45 7.83 9.07 -2.05
CA ASP A 45 7.19 8.83 -0.75
C ASP A 45 5.65 9.08 -0.72
N HIS A 46 5.01 9.13 -1.90
CA HIS A 46 3.60 9.49 -1.99
C HIS A 46 2.68 8.33 -1.59
N CYS A 47 2.15 8.45 -0.38
CA CYS A 47 1.06 7.63 0.15
C CYS A 47 -0.03 8.51 0.76
N THR A 48 -1.27 8.00 0.77
CA THR A 48 -2.35 8.62 1.54
C THR A 48 -2.49 7.89 2.88
N ARG A 49 -2.58 8.64 3.97
CA ARG A 49 -2.64 8.12 5.34
C ARG A 49 -4.03 8.34 5.93
N HIS A 50 -4.55 7.33 6.61
CA HIS A 50 -5.91 7.31 7.11
C HIS A 50 -5.95 6.84 8.57
N ARG A 51 -6.78 7.51 9.38
CA ARG A 51 -6.98 7.14 10.80
C ARG A 51 -7.88 5.90 10.95
N THR A 52 -8.82 5.73 10.03
CA THR A 52 -9.81 4.65 10.05
C THR A 52 -9.68 3.75 8.84
N ILE A 53 -10.06 2.48 8.99
CA ILE A 53 -10.04 1.50 7.90
C ILE A 53 -11.01 1.88 6.79
N GLY A 54 -12.19 2.41 7.11
CA GLY A 54 -13.19 2.81 6.13
C GLY A 54 -12.72 3.92 5.19
N ALA A 55 -11.99 4.91 5.71
CA ALA A 55 -11.40 5.96 4.88
C ALA A 55 -10.33 5.39 3.94
N ALA A 56 -9.52 4.46 4.45
CA ALA A 56 -8.49 3.79 3.67
C ALA A 56 -9.08 2.90 2.56
N LEU A 57 -10.14 2.13 2.85
CA LEU A 57 -10.86 1.31 1.87
C LEU A 57 -11.54 2.16 0.81
N SER A 58 -12.14 3.30 1.18
CA SER A 58 -12.72 4.24 0.23
C SER A 58 -11.67 4.75 -0.76
N GLU A 59 -10.50 5.14 -0.26
CA GLU A 59 -9.39 5.63 -1.08
C GLU A 59 -8.79 4.52 -1.96
N PHE A 60 -8.59 3.33 -1.40
CA PHE A 60 -8.16 2.14 -2.12
C PHE A 60 -9.11 1.82 -3.29
N GLY A 61 -10.42 1.82 -3.03
CA GLY A 61 -11.45 1.58 -4.04
C GLY A 61 -11.52 2.70 -5.10
N LYS A 62 -11.24 3.96 -4.75
CA LYS A 62 -11.12 5.05 -5.73
C LYS A 62 -9.93 4.82 -6.67
N GLN A 63 -8.77 4.48 -6.12
CA GLN A 63 -7.56 4.25 -6.91
C GLN A 63 -7.69 3.01 -7.81
N ARG A 64 -8.29 1.92 -7.33
CA ARG A 64 -8.63 0.75 -8.17
C ARG A 64 -9.58 1.10 -9.31
N ARG A 65 -10.63 1.88 -9.03
CA ARG A 65 -11.58 2.34 -10.08
C ARG A 65 -10.92 3.25 -11.11
N ALA A 66 -9.87 3.97 -10.72
CA ALA A 66 -9.05 4.76 -11.63
C ALA A 66 -8.02 3.93 -12.42
N GLY A 67 -7.99 2.60 -12.24
CA GLY A 67 -7.13 1.68 -12.98
C GLY A 67 -5.74 1.45 -12.35
N PHE A 68 -5.51 1.93 -11.12
CA PHE A 68 -4.27 1.68 -10.40
C PHE A 68 -4.33 0.39 -9.56
N ASP A 69 -3.16 -0.15 -9.19
CA ASP A 69 -3.01 -1.32 -8.29
C ASP A 69 -2.56 -0.89 -6.87
N PRO A 70 -3.33 -0.13 -6.09
CA PRO A 70 -2.90 0.31 -4.77
C PRO A 70 -2.67 -0.87 -3.82
N SER A 71 -1.82 -0.67 -2.82
CA SER A 71 -1.60 -1.56 -1.69
C SER A 71 -2.07 -0.86 -0.40
N LEU A 72 -2.88 -1.55 0.39
CA LEU A 72 -3.34 -1.08 1.69
C LEU A 72 -2.44 -1.67 2.79
N LEU A 73 -1.91 -0.83 3.66
CA LEU A 73 -1.02 -1.22 4.76
C LEU A 73 -1.61 -0.76 6.09
N CYS A 74 -1.44 -1.56 7.13
CA CYS A 74 -1.76 -1.13 8.49
C CYS A 74 -0.50 -0.62 9.21
N ARG A 75 -0.71 -0.04 10.40
CA ARG A 75 0.37 0.53 11.24
C ARG A 75 1.47 -0.47 11.63
N SER A 76 1.20 -1.77 11.60
CA SER A 76 2.24 -2.78 11.86
C SER A 76 3.10 -3.08 10.63
N GLY A 77 2.79 -2.48 9.48
CA GLY A 77 3.46 -2.73 8.20
C GLY A 77 2.98 -3.96 7.46
N LYS A 78 1.95 -4.64 7.97
CA LYS A 78 1.30 -5.72 7.24
C LYS A 78 0.44 -5.17 6.11
N SER A 79 0.59 -5.74 4.92
CA SER A 79 -0.34 -5.52 3.81
C SER A 79 -1.68 -6.18 4.14
N LEU A 80 -2.73 -5.41 3.95
CA LEU A 80 -4.11 -5.83 4.12
C LEU A 80 -4.67 -6.20 2.75
N HIS A 81 -5.16 -7.44 2.62
CA HIS A 81 -5.82 -7.87 1.41
C HIS A 81 -7.24 -7.30 1.37
N VAL A 82 -7.63 -6.72 0.24
CA VAL A 82 -8.96 -6.18 0.02
C VAL A 82 -9.56 -6.94 -1.15
N ASN A 83 -10.72 -7.54 -0.95
CA ASN A 83 -11.39 -8.35 -1.95
C ASN A 83 -11.92 -7.50 -3.13
N TYR A 84 -12.50 -8.14 -4.14
CA TYR A 84 -13.05 -7.47 -5.32
C TYR A 84 -14.18 -6.48 -4.97
N TRP A 85 -14.89 -6.72 -3.87
CA TRP A 85 -16.00 -5.89 -3.40
C TRP A 85 -15.56 -4.65 -2.60
N GLY A 86 -14.26 -4.54 -2.28
CA GLY A 86 -13.72 -3.43 -1.50
C GLY A 86 -13.76 -3.66 0.01
N ASP A 87 -14.06 -4.89 0.45
CA ASP A 87 -14.03 -5.29 1.84
C ASP A 87 -12.67 -5.88 2.22
N LEU A 88 -12.27 -5.66 3.47
CA LEU A 88 -11.07 -6.25 4.03
C LEU A 88 -11.23 -7.77 4.11
N ASP A 89 -10.33 -8.51 3.48
CA ASP A 89 -10.31 -9.97 3.52
C ASP A 89 -9.61 -10.42 4.80
N THR A 90 -10.40 -10.68 5.84
CA THR A 90 -9.89 -11.11 7.16
C THR A 90 -9.50 -12.59 7.20
N ASN A 91 -9.84 -13.39 6.19
CA ASN A 91 -9.56 -14.82 6.14
C ASN A 91 -8.11 -15.18 5.78
N LEU A 92 -7.28 -14.19 5.41
CA LEU A 92 -5.85 -14.38 5.11
C LEU A 92 -4.92 -14.02 6.29
N LEU A 93 -5.48 -13.80 7.48
CA LEU A 93 -4.76 -13.41 8.70
C LEU A 93 -4.73 -14.51 9.78
N SER A 94 -5.33 -15.69 9.53
CA SER A 94 -5.32 -16.87 10.41
C SER A 94 -4.11 -17.76 10.16
#